data_AF-A0A1A5JY38-F1
#
_entry.id   AF-A0A1A5JY38-F1
#
_cell.length_a   1.000
_cell.length_b   1.000
_cell.length_c   1.000
_cell.angle_alpha   90.00
_cell.angle_beta   90.00
_cell.angle_gamma   90.00
#
_symmetry.space_group_name_H-M   'P 1'
#
loop_
_entity.id
_entity.type
_entity.pdbx_description
1 polymer ?
#
loop_
_entity_poly.entity_id
_entity_poly.type
_entity_poly.pdbx_seq_one_letter_code
_entity_poly.pdbx_strand_id
1 'polypeptide(L)'
;MKRLTAVPVYTAGDYPQIRMLSDTDDLPATWEEWRMLFETSQAQCLRARRSDCHKVRIRPDRFRVWLDARSLSASGHSRRLYAQELLDLRTARWEMARAAEETERAAEEAARAAEQEAMAKLIAQRRYLKEAERQARISHKRQMVVIVLVAISVALVAQELSMLARWLGW
;
A
#
# COMPACT_ATOMS: atom_id res chain seq x y z
N MET A 1 -6.93 -21.99 -4.91
CA MET A 1 -6.58 -21.99 -3.47
C MET A 1 -7.33 -23.12 -2.80
N LYS A 2 -6.70 -23.91 -1.93
CA LYS A 2 -7.40 -24.93 -1.15
C LYS A 2 -8.35 -24.24 -0.18
N ARG A 3 -9.62 -24.66 -0.16
CA ARG A 3 -10.61 -24.10 0.76
C ARG A 3 -10.34 -24.67 2.15
N LEU A 4 -9.99 -23.79 3.09
CA LEU A 4 -9.83 -24.16 4.49
C LEU A 4 -11.17 -24.65 5.03
N THR A 5 -11.17 -25.83 5.64
CA THR A 5 -12.34 -26.44 6.25
C THR A 5 -12.38 -26.04 7.72
N ALA A 6 -13.43 -25.31 8.12
CA ALA A 6 -13.63 -24.96 9.51
C ALA A 6 -14.10 -26.18 10.33
N VAL A 7 -13.48 -26.36 11.48
CA VAL A 7 -13.84 -27.38 12.47
C VAL A 7 -14.33 -26.65 13.73
N PRO A 8 -15.62 -26.78 14.08
CA PRO A 8 -16.16 -26.12 15.26
C PRO A 8 -15.54 -26.68 16.54
N VAL A 9 -15.14 -25.79 17.45
CA VAL A 9 -14.60 -26.15 18.77
C VAL A 9 -15.33 -25.41 19.88
N TYR A 10 -15.42 -26.06 21.04
CA TYR A 10 -16.11 -25.54 22.22
C TYR A 10 -15.17 -25.55 23.42
N THR A 11 -15.38 -24.62 24.34
CA THR A 11 -14.71 -24.65 25.66
C THR A 11 -15.56 -25.45 26.65
N ALA A 12 -14.96 -25.88 27.77
CA ALA A 12 -15.69 -26.57 28.82
C ALA A 12 -16.89 -25.77 29.34
N GLY A 13 -16.76 -24.44 29.45
CA GLY A 13 -17.85 -23.56 29.89
C GLY A 13 -18.93 -23.32 28.83
N ASP A 14 -18.55 -23.28 27.54
CA ASP A 14 -19.50 -23.05 26.45
C ASP A 14 -20.30 -24.33 26.09
N TYR A 15 -19.72 -25.50 26.33
CA TYR A 15 -20.24 -26.78 25.85
C TYR A 15 -21.66 -27.11 26.33
N PRO A 16 -22.01 -26.98 27.64
CA PRO A 16 -23.37 -27.24 28.10
C PRO A 16 -24.40 -26.36 27.39
N GLN A 17 -24.06 -25.10 27.11
CA GLN A 17 -24.96 -24.17 26.43
C GLN A 17 -25.13 -24.54 24.95
N ILE A 18 -24.06 -24.96 24.26
CA ILE A 18 -24.17 -25.48 22.90
C ILE A 18 -25.04 -26.75 22.87
N ARG A 19 -24.88 -27.65 23.85
CA ARG A 19 -25.68 -28.88 23.96
C ARG A 19 -27.16 -28.57 24.22
N MET A 20 -27.47 -27.60 25.07
CA MET A 20 -28.86 -27.17 25.31
C MET A 20 -29.52 -26.56 24.07
N LEU A 21 -28.72 -25.94 23.19
CA LEU A 21 -29.24 -25.43 21.92
C LEU A 21 -29.47 -26.55 20.91
N SER A 22 -28.67 -27.63 20.94
CA SER A 22 -28.83 -28.77 20.03
C SER A 22 -30.20 -29.43 20.18
N ASP A 23 -31.02 -29.32 19.15
CA ASP A 23 -32.32 -30.02 19.06
C ASP A 23 -32.15 -31.52 18.81
N THR A 24 -30.94 -31.95 18.43
CA THR A 24 -30.58 -33.33 18.10
C THR A 24 -29.59 -33.88 19.12
N ASP A 25 -29.69 -35.17 19.46
CA ASP A 25 -28.69 -35.87 20.29
C ASP A 25 -27.42 -36.20 19.49
N ASP A 26 -26.90 -35.17 18.80
CA ASP A 26 -25.76 -35.24 17.89
C ASP A 26 -24.45 -34.77 18.55
N LEU A 27 -24.50 -34.46 19.84
CA LEU A 27 -23.36 -34.13 20.68
C LEU A 27 -23.22 -35.14 21.81
N PRO A 28 -21.99 -35.46 22.25
CA PRO A 28 -21.74 -36.31 23.43
C PRO A 28 -22.29 -35.72 24.73
N ALA A 29 -22.62 -36.58 25.69
CA ALA A 29 -23.29 -36.19 26.93
C ALA A 29 -22.46 -35.17 27.72
N THR A 30 -21.15 -35.37 27.75
CA THR A 30 -20.20 -34.56 28.52
C THR A 30 -19.20 -33.85 27.61
N TRP A 31 -18.62 -32.77 28.14
CA TRP A 31 -17.55 -32.06 27.43
C TRP A 31 -16.30 -32.93 27.31
N GLU A 32 -16.00 -33.74 28.32
CA GLU A 32 -14.87 -34.67 28.34
C GLU A 32 -14.96 -35.69 27.21
N GLU A 33 -16.14 -36.30 27.01
CA GLU A 33 -16.40 -37.21 25.89
C GLU A 33 -16.21 -36.51 24.54
N TRP A 34 -16.80 -35.32 24.40
CA TRP A 34 -16.63 -34.53 23.19
C TRP A 34 -15.16 -34.19 22.93
N ARG A 35 -14.42 -33.78 23.96
CA ARG A 35 -12.99 -33.46 23.85
C ARG A 35 -12.20 -34.68 23.41
N MET A 36 -12.44 -35.86 23.98
CA MET A 36 -11.73 -37.09 23.57
C MET A 36 -12.01 -37.46 22.11
N LEU A 37 -13.28 -37.42 21.69
CA LEU A 37 -13.65 -37.68 20.29
C LEU A 37 -13.03 -36.64 19.34
N PHE A 38 -13.03 -35.37 19.74
CA PHE A 38 -12.44 -34.29 18.98
C PHE A 38 -10.92 -34.46 18.84
N GLU A 39 -10.20 -34.73 19.92
CA GLU A 39 -8.75 -34.96 19.91
C GLU A 39 -8.38 -36.17 19.05
N THR A 40 -9.17 -37.24 19.12
CA THR A 40 -9.00 -38.43 18.27
C THR A 40 -9.17 -38.09 16.79
N SER A 41 -10.21 -37.32 16.45
CA SER A 41 -10.45 -36.85 15.07
C SER A 41 -9.36 -35.89 14.58
N GLN A 42 -8.81 -35.06 15.48
CA GLN A 42 -7.73 -34.14 15.16
C GLN A 42 -6.42 -34.90 14.90
N ALA A 43 -6.11 -35.90 15.73
CA ALA A 43 -4.96 -36.76 15.53
C ALA A 43 -5.03 -37.49 14.18
N GLN A 44 -6.23 -37.91 13.76
CA GLN A 44 -6.44 -38.47 12.43
C GLN A 44 -6.22 -37.44 11.31
N CYS A 45 -6.71 -36.21 11.45
CA CYS A 45 -6.47 -35.14 10.47
C CYS A 45 -4.98 -34.81 10.31
N LEU A 46 -4.24 -34.75 11.42
CA LEU A 46 -2.79 -34.51 11.42
C LEU A 46 -2.04 -35.66 10.76
N ARG A 47 -2.37 -36.92 11.09
CA ARG A 47 -1.79 -38.11 10.44
C ARG A 47 -2.04 -38.15 8.94
N ALA A 48 -3.23 -37.72 8.51
CA ALA A 48 -3.60 -37.65 7.10
C ALA A 48 -2.98 -36.47 6.33
N ARG A 49 -2.11 -35.67 6.96
CA ARG A 49 -1.55 -34.43 6.39
C ARG A 49 -2.61 -33.47 5.83
N ARG A 50 -3.81 -33.50 6.42
CA ARG A 50 -4.89 -32.57 6.08
C ARG A 50 -4.65 -31.25 6.80
N SER A 51 -3.72 -30.46 6.26
CA SER A 51 -3.38 -29.11 6.75
C SER A 51 -4.51 -28.09 6.59
N ASP A 52 -5.61 -28.48 5.94
CA ASP A 52 -6.70 -27.59 5.59
C ASP A 52 -7.76 -27.47 6.70
N CYS A 53 -7.61 -28.19 7.83
CA CYS A 53 -8.58 -28.15 8.95
C CYS A 53 -8.24 -27.04 9.95
N HIS A 54 -9.12 -26.04 10.07
CA HIS A 54 -8.94 -24.92 10.99
C HIS A 54 -9.94 -24.96 12.15
N LYS A 55 -9.42 -24.95 13.39
CA LYS A 55 -10.27 -24.88 14.59
C LYS A 55 -10.91 -23.49 14.70
N VAL A 56 -12.23 -23.46 14.85
CA VAL A 56 -13.00 -22.22 15.01
C VAL A 56 -13.87 -22.33 16.26
N ARG A 57 -13.61 -21.46 17.24
CA ARG A 57 -14.42 -21.43 18.47
C ARG A 57 -15.80 -20.86 18.17
N ILE A 58 -16.83 -21.64 18.48
CA ILE A 58 -18.22 -21.17 18.46
C ILE A 58 -18.56 -20.65 19.84
N ARG A 59 -19.11 -19.42 19.90
CA ARG A 59 -19.69 -18.87 21.13
C ARG A 59 -21.22 -19.09 21.14
N PRO A 60 -21.82 -19.63 22.22
CA PRO A 60 -23.22 -20.03 22.22
C PRO A 60 -24.20 -18.88 21.99
N ASP A 61 -23.95 -17.74 22.64
CA ASP A 61 -24.70 -16.49 22.52
C ASP A 61 -24.80 -16.01 21.06
N ARG A 62 -23.66 -15.95 20.37
CA ARG A 62 -23.59 -15.50 18.97
C ARG A 62 -24.16 -16.53 18.02
N PHE A 63 -23.94 -17.81 18.31
CA PHE A 63 -24.47 -18.89 17.50
C PHE A 63 -26.00 -18.92 17.54
N ARG A 64 -26.61 -18.72 18.70
CA ARG A 64 -28.06 -18.61 18.84
C ARG A 64 -28.62 -17.47 17.99
N VAL A 65 -28.06 -16.26 18.11
CA VAL A 65 -28.49 -15.12 17.29
C VAL A 65 -28.36 -15.40 15.79
N TRP A 66 -27.28 -16.07 15.39
CA TRP A 66 -27.05 -16.45 14.00
C TRP A 66 -28.06 -17.48 13.48
N LEU A 67 -28.44 -18.46 14.33
CA LEU A 67 -29.48 -19.44 14.03
C LEU A 67 -30.85 -18.76 13.89
N ASP A 68 -31.22 -17.92 14.85
CA ASP A 68 -32.50 -17.18 14.87
C ASP A 68 -32.64 -16.33 13.61
N ALA A 69 -31.59 -15.59 13.25
CA ALA A 69 -31.55 -14.73 12.06
C ALA A 69 -31.68 -15.50 10.73
N ARG A 70 -31.41 -16.81 10.73
CA ARG A 70 -31.49 -17.67 9.53
C ARG A 70 -32.62 -18.69 9.61
N SER A 71 -33.40 -18.68 10.70
CA SER A 71 -34.45 -19.68 10.98
C SER A 71 -33.93 -21.11 10.85
N LEU A 72 -32.71 -21.37 11.35
CA LEU A 72 -32.06 -22.68 11.31
C LEU A 72 -32.15 -23.38 12.68
N SER A 73 -32.26 -24.71 12.67
CA SER A 73 -32.08 -25.52 13.88
C SER A 73 -30.61 -25.66 14.25
N ALA A 74 -30.33 -25.93 15.52
CA ALA A 74 -28.98 -26.08 16.03
C ALA A 74 -28.39 -27.47 15.75
N SER A 75 -28.33 -27.86 14.48
CA SER A 75 -27.74 -29.13 14.06
C SER A 75 -26.21 -29.06 13.94
N GLY A 76 -25.54 -30.22 13.88
CA GLY A 76 -24.13 -30.32 13.54
C GLY A 76 -23.78 -29.72 12.17
N HIS A 77 -24.71 -29.71 11.23
CA HIS A 77 -24.53 -29.01 9.94
C HIS A 77 -24.50 -27.50 10.14
N SER A 78 -25.45 -26.94 10.89
CA SER A 78 -25.52 -25.51 11.21
C SER A 78 -24.27 -25.03 11.94
N ARG A 79 -23.74 -25.82 12.87
CA ARG A 79 -22.46 -25.52 13.56
C ARG A 79 -21.27 -25.47 12.60
N ARG A 80 -21.19 -26.39 11.64
CA ARG A 80 -20.14 -26.35 10.59
C ARG A 80 -20.29 -25.13 9.68
N LEU A 81 -21.52 -24.81 9.27
CA LEU A 81 -21.78 -23.63 8.42
C LEU A 81 -21.36 -22.34 9.13
N TYR A 82 -21.79 -22.17 10.38
CA TYR A 82 -21.41 -21.01 11.18
C TYR A 82 -19.90 -20.91 11.41
N ALA A 83 -19.23 -22.03 11.73
CA ALA A 83 -17.78 -22.06 11.86
C ALA A 83 -17.07 -21.67 10.56
N GLN A 84 -17.59 -22.11 9.41
CA GLN A 84 -17.04 -21.73 8.11
C GLN A 84 -17.21 -20.25 7.82
N GLU A 85 -18.39 -19.67 8.07
CA GLU A 85 -18.59 -18.22 7.92
C GLU A 85 -17.61 -17.42 8.80
N LEU A 86 -17.41 -17.83 10.06
CA LEU A 86 -16.44 -17.18 10.94
C LEU A 86 -15.00 -17.27 10.43
N LEU A 87 -14.63 -18.40 9.82
CA LEU A 87 -13.32 -18.58 9.20
C LEU A 87 -13.18 -17.69 7.97
N ASP A 88 -14.16 -17.68 7.09
CA ASP A 88 -14.17 -16.89 5.86
C ASP A 88 -14.09 -15.38 6.20
N LEU A 89 -14.85 -14.91 7.20
CA LEU A 89 -14.77 -13.54 7.71
C LEU A 89 -13.40 -13.19 8.32
N ARG A 90 -12.73 -14.15 8.96
CA ARG A 90 -11.38 -13.94 9.49
C ARG A 90 -10.37 -13.84 8.35
N THR A 91 -10.46 -14.72 7.36
CA THR A 91 -9.60 -14.73 6.17
C THR A 91 -9.76 -13.45 5.38
N ALA A 92 -11.00 -13.02 5.09
CA ALA A 92 -11.27 -11.79 4.38
C ALA A 92 -10.67 -10.57 5.09
N ARG A 93 -10.81 -10.47 6.42
CA ARG A 93 -10.18 -9.38 7.19
C ARG A 93 -8.66 -9.38 7.10
N TRP A 94 -8.03 -10.56 7.12
CA TRP A 94 -6.59 -10.69 6.95
C TRP A 94 -6.13 -10.27 5.56
N GLU A 95 -6.86 -10.69 4.51
CA GLU A 95 -6.57 -10.31 3.14
C GLU A 95 -6.75 -8.81 2.91
N MET A 96 -7.82 -8.22 3.43
CA MET A 96 -8.03 -6.77 3.37
C MET A 96 -6.94 -5.98 4.09
N ALA A 97 -6.50 -6.45 5.28
CA ALA A 97 -5.40 -5.80 6.00
C ALA A 97 -4.09 -5.87 5.21
N ARG A 98 -3.77 -7.01 4.59
CA ARG A 98 -2.58 -7.14 3.74
C ARG A 98 -2.66 -6.26 2.51
N ALA A 99 -3.82 -6.21 1.85
CA ALA A 99 -4.03 -5.35 0.69
C ALA A 99 -3.85 -3.87 1.07
N ALA A 100 -4.38 -3.45 2.22
CA ALA A 100 -4.22 -2.08 2.72
C ALA A 100 -2.73 -1.73 2.95
N GLU A 101 -1.98 -2.62 3.60
CA GLU A 101 -0.53 -2.44 3.82
C GLU A 101 0.25 -2.39 2.49
N GLU A 102 -0.09 -3.24 1.52
CA GLU A 102 0.52 -3.20 0.18
C GLU A 102 0.20 -1.89 -0.55
N THR A 103 -1.03 -1.39 -0.44
CA THR A 103 -1.41 -0.09 -1.04
C THR A 103 -0.72 1.09 -0.37
N GLU A 104 -0.53 1.05 0.95
CA GLU A 104 0.19 2.08 1.70
C GLU A 104 1.65 2.15 1.27
N ARG A 105 2.34 1.01 1.21
CA ARG A 105 3.73 0.94 0.71
C ARG A 105 3.86 1.44 -0.72
N ALA A 106 2.94 1.05 -1.60
CA ALA A 106 2.93 1.51 -2.98
C ALA A 106 2.73 3.03 -3.08
N ALA A 107 1.86 3.61 -2.24
CA ALA A 107 1.64 5.05 -2.16
C ALA A 107 2.89 5.79 -1.65
N GLU A 108 3.58 5.27 -0.63
CA GLU A 108 4.84 5.83 -0.13
C GLU A 108 5.96 5.79 -1.15
N GLU A 109 6.07 4.70 -1.92
CA GLU A 109 7.03 4.58 -3.02
C GLU A 109 6.72 5.56 -4.15
N ALA A 110 5.46 5.70 -4.53
CA ALA A 110 5.02 6.66 -5.54
C ALA A 110 5.28 8.11 -5.10
N ALA A 111 5.03 8.44 -3.82
CA ALA A 111 5.34 9.76 -3.27
C ALA A 111 6.85 10.06 -3.32
N ARG A 112 7.70 9.11 -2.90
CA ARG A 112 9.15 9.25 -2.99
C ARG A 112 9.63 9.42 -4.44
N ALA A 113 9.06 8.68 -5.38
CA ALA A 113 9.38 8.82 -6.80
C ALA A 113 8.98 10.21 -7.34
N ALA A 114 7.80 10.70 -6.98
CA ALA A 114 7.32 12.02 -7.36
C ALA A 114 8.20 13.14 -6.79
N GLU A 115 8.64 13.02 -5.53
CA GLU A 115 9.59 13.96 -4.92
C GLU A 115 10.95 13.96 -5.63
N GLN A 116 11.48 12.78 -5.97
CA GLN A 116 12.72 12.66 -6.72
C GLN A 116 12.61 13.29 -8.11
N GLU A 117 11.48 13.07 -8.80
CA GLU A 117 11.22 13.68 -10.10
C GLU A 117 11.12 15.21 -9.99
N ALA A 118 10.41 15.72 -8.99
CA ALA A 118 10.29 17.15 -8.73
C ALA A 118 11.66 17.78 -8.43
N MET A 119 12.48 17.13 -7.60
CA MET A 119 13.84 17.58 -7.31
C MET A 119 14.72 17.59 -8.57
N ALA A 120 14.63 16.54 -9.40
CA ALA A 120 15.36 16.47 -10.66
C ALA A 120 14.97 17.61 -11.61
N LYS A 121 13.67 17.92 -11.71
CA LYS A 121 13.17 19.08 -12.49
C LYS A 121 13.71 20.40 -11.95
N LEU A 122 13.72 20.61 -10.63
CA LEU A 122 14.29 21.82 -10.02
C LEU A 122 15.78 21.97 -10.29
N ILE A 123 16.54 20.88 -10.18
CA ILE A 123 17.98 20.86 -10.51
C ILE A 123 18.19 21.23 -11.99
N ALA A 124 17.41 20.64 -12.89
CA ALA A 124 17.49 20.92 -14.32
C ALA A 124 17.14 22.38 -14.62
N GLN A 125 16.08 22.92 -14.03
CA GLN A 125 15.68 24.32 -14.18
C GLN A 125 16.76 25.28 -13.66
N ARG A 126 17.35 25.00 -12.49
CA ARG A 126 18.45 25.80 -11.93
C ARG A 126 19.66 25.79 -12.84
N ARG A 127 19.98 24.64 -13.44
CA ARG A 127 21.08 24.53 -14.41
C ARG A 127 20.80 25.37 -15.65
N TYR A 128 19.60 25.27 -16.20
CA TYR A 128 19.17 26.07 -17.35
C TYR A 128 19.29 27.57 -17.08
N LEU A 129 18.80 28.05 -15.93
CA LEU A 129 18.91 29.45 -15.52
C LEU A 129 20.37 29.91 -15.42
N LYS A 130 21.24 29.09 -14.81
CA LYS A 130 22.69 29.41 -14.73
C LYS A 130 23.34 29.48 -16.11
N GLU A 131 22.97 28.60 -17.03
CA GLU A 131 23.48 28.60 -18.40
C GLU A 131 23.00 29.85 -19.16
N ALA A 132 21.72 30.22 -19.02
CA ALA A 132 21.16 31.45 -19.59
C ALA A 132 21.85 32.71 -19.05
N GLU A 133 22.08 32.80 -17.73
CA GLU A 133 22.83 33.91 -17.13
C GLU A 133 24.27 34.02 -17.66
N ARG A 134 24.94 32.87 -17.84
CA ARG A 134 26.30 32.85 -18.42
C ARG A 134 26.28 33.35 -19.85
N GLN A 135 25.32 32.92 -20.65
CA GLN A 135 25.15 33.38 -22.04
C GLN A 135 24.87 34.88 -22.10
N ALA A 136 23.99 35.40 -21.24
CA ALA A 136 23.69 36.82 -21.15
C ALA A 136 24.95 37.65 -20.80
N ARG A 137 25.74 37.19 -19.82
CA ARG A 137 27.02 37.85 -19.47
C ARG A 137 28.02 37.83 -20.61
N ILE A 138 28.15 36.73 -21.34
CA ILE A 138 29.04 36.62 -22.51
C ILE A 138 28.56 37.57 -23.63
N SER A 139 27.25 37.60 -23.89
CA SER A 139 26.65 38.49 -24.88
C SER A 139 26.91 39.96 -24.54
N HIS A 140 26.65 40.37 -23.31
CA HIS A 140 26.91 41.73 -22.83
C HIS A 140 28.39 42.11 -22.98
N LYS A 141 29.32 41.20 -22.62
CA LYS A 141 30.77 41.43 -22.83
C LYS A 141 31.11 41.62 -24.32
N ARG A 142 30.53 40.82 -25.22
CA ARG A 142 30.73 40.98 -26.67
C ARG A 142 30.20 42.32 -27.17
N GLN A 143 29.00 42.72 -26.77
CA GLN A 143 28.42 44.02 -27.11
C GLN A 143 29.31 45.17 -26.64
N MET A 144 29.81 45.11 -25.41
CA MET A 144 30.76 46.10 -24.88
C MET A 144 32.03 46.20 -25.72
N VAL A 145 32.63 45.08 -26.12
CA VAL A 145 33.82 45.07 -26.99
C VAL A 145 33.52 45.71 -28.35
N VAL A 146 32.38 45.38 -28.96
CA VAL A 146 31.96 45.99 -30.24
C VAL A 146 31.79 47.50 -30.11
N ILE A 147 31.13 47.98 -29.05
CA ILE A 147 30.94 49.41 -28.78
C ILE A 147 32.29 50.13 -28.63
N VAL A 148 33.24 49.56 -27.87
CA VAL A 148 34.58 50.14 -27.70
C VAL A 148 35.33 50.22 -29.03
N LEU A 149 35.27 49.17 -29.86
CA LEU A 149 35.90 49.17 -31.18
C LEU A 149 35.33 50.26 -32.08
N VAL A 150 34.00 50.42 -32.12
CA VAL A 150 33.35 51.49 -32.88
C VAL A 150 33.80 52.87 -32.39
N ALA A 151 33.84 53.09 -31.07
CA ALA A 151 34.29 54.36 -30.50
C ALA A 151 35.74 54.70 -30.88
N ILE A 152 36.65 53.71 -30.88
CA ILE A 152 38.05 53.88 -31.29
C ILE A 152 38.13 54.24 -32.79
N SER A 153 37.38 53.53 -33.65
CA SER A 153 37.35 53.83 -35.09
C SER A 153 36.84 55.24 -35.37
N VAL A 154 35.78 55.69 -34.68
CA VAL A 154 35.26 57.06 -34.80
C VAL A 154 36.31 58.09 -34.36
N ALA A 155 37.01 57.84 -33.26
CA ALA A 155 38.07 58.73 -32.77
C ALA A 155 39.25 58.83 -33.76
N LEU A 156 39.66 57.70 -34.35
CA LEU A 156 40.70 57.67 -35.39
C LEU A 156 40.29 58.47 -36.63
N VAL A 157 39.06 58.28 -37.11
CA VAL A 157 38.54 59.04 -38.27
C VAL A 157 38.49 60.53 -37.95
N ALA A 158 38.01 60.91 -36.76
CA ALA A 158 38.01 62.31 -36.33
C ALA A 158 39.42 62.91 -36.25
N GLN A 159 40.40 62.12 -35.79
CA GLN A 159 41.81 62.53 -35.75
C GLN A 159 42.40 62.73 -37.15
N GLU A 160 42.14 61.81 -38.08
CA GLU A 160 42.56 61.94 -39.49
C GLU A 160 41.94 63.17 -40.16
N LEU A 161 40.63 63.38 -39.98
CA LEU A 161 39.95 64.56 -40.51
C LEU A 161 40.51 65.86 -39.91
N SER A 162 40.85 65.88 -38.62
CA SER A 162 41.50 67.01 -37.96
C SER A 162 42.90 67.28 -38.50
N MET A 163 43.69 66.22 -38.76
CA MET A 163 45.00 66.34 -39.41
C MET A 163 44.88 66.88 -40.83
N LEU A 164 43.92 66.39 -41.61
CA LEU A 164 43.65 66.87 -42.98
C LEU A 164 43.19 68.33 -42.99
N ALA A 165 42.29 68.73 -42.08
CA ALA A 165 41.84 70.12 -41.94
C ALA A 165 43.02 71.06 -41.65
N ARG A 166 43.90 70.66 -40.72
CA ARG A 166 45.15 71.39 -40.43
C ARG A 166 46.08 71.49 -41.64
N TRP A 167 46.17 70.43 -42.45
CA TRP A 167 47.04 70.40 -43.63
C TRP A 167 46.50 71.28 -44.77
N LEU A 168 45.17 71.37 -44.89
CA LEU A 168 44.47 72.19 -45.89
C LEU A 168 44.33 73.67 -45.47
N GLY A 169 44.82 74.07 -44.29
CA GLY A 169 44.85 75.45 -43.83
C GLY A 169 43.49 76.01 -43.40
N TRP A 170 42.57 75.15 -42.97
CA TRP A 170 41.30 75.52 -42.34
C TRP A 170 41.45 75.75 -40.83
#